data_AF-A0A925WRA7-F1
#
_entry.id   AF-A0A925WRA7-F1
#
_cell.length_a   1.000
_cell.length_b   1.000
_cell.length_c   1.000
_cell.angle_alpha   90.00
_cell.angle_beta   90.00
_cell.angle_gamma   90.00
#
_symmetry.space_group_name_H-M   'P 1'
#
loop_
_entity.id
_entity.type
_entity.pdbx_description
1 polymer ?
#
loop_
_entity_poly.entity_id
_entity_poly.type
_entity_poly.pdbx_seq_one_letter_code
_entity_poly.pdbx_strand_id
1 'polypeptide(L)'
;GAMPPRQLVTLIAPDFYGSPGGGNHWANSDRPGGNNYAEWALYAGVAPLILAVFALALPWKRGGLPKERAYFAGLAAFALLLAMGTPLNLPLFFLVPGYSQTGNPARCLILLTLSLAALAAIGLEALLGREVAAEAKRRASFTALVVPTLAAAAGASLGAQYASQSVPEASFGQLLALAQPDLIKGVVLLVLTTTAIAVVPRLSDDRRTLGGALLTALAAVDLLAWGTGYNASVSPDLVYPVTPGITYLLANARSDRIAVINRNWTLGAQPPRGAALPPNALTVYGLHDIGGYDSLFPGDAKEQVKRAGGGEDPSPPANGNLVFVKRIGAATALGARFIAVSPDVPETALETSGLLRVYEGDDLRIYENPEGLPAVSRAAQERFDTFRIGLFCALCGGAALGMIGITAFLRCPGRTP
;
A
#
# COMPACT_ATOMS: atom_id res chain seq x y z
N GLY A 1 9.37 10.61 -3.17
CA GLY A 1 8.89 9.34 -3.73
C GLY A 1 9.82 8.24 -3.29
N ALA A 2 11.06 8.25 -3.80
CA ALA A 2 12.08 7.28 -3.42
C ALA A 2 12.19 7.07 -1.89
N MET A 3 12.39 5.81 -1.52
CA MET A 3 12.54 5.36 -0.14
C MET A 3 13.95 5.70 0.36
N PRO A 4 14.09 6.44 1.47
CA PRO A 4 15.40 6.81 1.99
C PRO A 4 16.08 5.60 2.66
N PRO A 5 17.44 5.51 2.64
CA PRO A 5 18.17 4.38 3.23
C PRO A 5 17.89 4.13 4.72
N ARG A 6 17.44 5.17 5.45
CA ARG A 6 17.02 5.04 6.85
C ARG A 6 15.91 3.99 7.05
N GLN A 7 15.08 3.75 6.03
CA GLN A 7 14.02 2.74 6.07
C GLN A 7 14.54 1.29 6.15
N LEU A 8 15.83 1.02 5.95
CA LEU A 8 16.39 -0.34 6.08
C LEU A 8 16.20 -0.95 7.48
N VAL A 9 16.01 -0.14 8.53
CA VAL A 9 15.64 -0.64 9.86
C VAL A 9 14.31 -1.40 9.87
N THR A 10 13.40 -1.04 8.96
CA THR A 10 12.07 -1.66 8.83
C THR A 10 12.12 -3.08 8.26
N LEU A 11 13.29 -3.56 7.81
CA LEU A 11 13.50 -4.96 7.46
C LEU A 11 13.31 -5.92 8.66
N ILE A 12 13.58 -5.43 9.89
CA ILE A 12 13.42 -6.22 11.11
C ILE A 12 12.49 -5.57 12.14
N ALA A 13 12.29 -4.27 12.06
CA ALA A 13 11.44 -3.49 12.96
C ALA A 13 10.52 -2.58 12.14
N PRO A 14 9.42 -3.12 11.58
CA PRO A 14 8.57 -2.40 10.65
C PRO A 14 7.85 -1.18 11.24
N ASP A 15 7.70 -1.11 12.56
CA ASP A 15 7.09 -0.01 13.30
C ASP A 15 8.15 0.86 14.00
N PHE A 16 9.44 0.75 13.61
CA PHE A 16 10.52 1.61 14.14
C PHE A 16 10.17 3.11 14.06
N TYR A 17 9.49 3.51 12.98
CA TYR A 17 9.04 4.88 12.77
C TYR A 17 7.61 5.14 13.28
N GLY A 18 7.08 4.28 14.14
CA GLY A 18 5.67 4.27 14.54
C GLY A 18 4.74 3.67 13.47
N SER A 19 3.52 3.35 13.89
CA SER A 19 2.48 2.77 13.07
C SER A 19 1.52 3.84 12.53
N PRO A 20 1.28 3.91 11.21
CA PRO A 20 0.29 4.82 10.64
C PRO A 20 -1.12 4.53 11.15
N GLY A 21 -1.46 3.25 11.34
CA GLY A 21 -2.75 2.83 11.91
C GLY A 21 -2.91 3.25 13.38
N GLY A 22 -1.80 3.34 14.13
CA GLY A 22 -1.77 3.83 15.50
C GLY A 22 -1.70 5.35 15.65
N GLY A 23 -1.62 6.12 14.55
CA GLY A 23 -1.53 7.58 14.58
C GLY A 23 -0.23 8.13 15.18
N ASN A 24 0.80 7.29 15.37
CA ASN A 24 2.09 7.66 15.97
C ASN A 24 3.27 7.58 14.98
N HIS A 25 2.97 7.50 13.67
CA HIS A 25 3.98 7.44 12.61
C HIS A 25 4.68 8.78 12.43
N TRP A 26 6.01 8.78 12.50
CA TRP A 26 6.84 9.99 12.46
C TRP A 26 7.83 10.04 11.30
N ALA A 27 7.90 8.99 10.45
CA ALA A 27 8.69 9.02 9.22
C ALA A 27 8.02 9.81 8.09
N ASN A 28 7.59 11.03 8.38
CA ASN A 28 7.05 11.92 7.36
C ASN A 28 8.09 12.17 6.26
N SER A 29 7.62 12.34 5.03
CA SER A 29 8.44 12.85 3.93
C SER A 29 8.20 14.35 3.80
N ASP A 30 8.99 15.05 2.99
CA ASP A 30 8.83 16.47 2.65
C ASP A 30 7.50 16.80 1.90
N ARG A 31 6.57 15.84 1.81
CA ARG A 31 5.25 15.97 1.20
C ARG A 31 4.15 16.01 2.29
N PRO A 32 3.17 16.93 2.17
CA PRO A 32 1.96 16.90 2.99
C PRO A 32 1.28 15.53 2.90
N GLY A 33 1.01 14.92 4.06
CA GLY A 33 0.43 13.57 4.18
C GLY A 33 1.44 12.42 4.41
N GLY A 34 2.75 12.66 4.24
CA GLY A 34 3.81 11.68 4.52
C GLY A 34 3.83 10.45 3.62
N ASN A 35 4.99 9.78 3.47
CA ASN A 35 5.04 8.43 2.89
C ASN A 35 5.00 7.45 4.07
N ASN A 36 4.03 6.54 4.04
CA ASN A 36 3.83 5.53 5.08
C ASN A 36 3.96 4.12 4.48
N TYR A 37 3.42 3.09 5.12
CA TYR A 37 3.47 1.72 4.61
C TYR A 37 2.91 1.57 3.19
N ALA A 38 1.93 2.38 2.78
CA ALA A 38 1.38 2.35 1.43
C ALA A 38 2.43 2.67 0.34
N GLU A 39 3.50 3.38 0.70
CA GLU A 39 4.53 3.82 -0.24
C GLU A 39 5.89 3.15 0.02
N TRP A 40 6.23 2.90 1.29
CA TRP A 40 7.57 2.48 1.74
C TRP A 40 7.59 1.17 2.54
N ALA A 41 6.52 0.35 2.51
CA ALA A 41 6.54 -0.96 3.18
C ALA A 41 7.61 -1.88 2.59
N LEU A 42 8.66 -2.10 3.37
CA LEU A 42 9.81 -2.95 3.04
C LEU A 42 9.75 -4.32 3.75
N TYR A 43 8.86 -4.46 4.73
CA TYR A 43 8.82 -5.63 5.60
C TYR A 43 8.15 -6.84 4.93
N ALA A 44 8.93 -7.92 4.79
CA ALA A 44 8.47 -9.21 4.29
C ALA A 44 8.47 -10.30 5.39
N GLY A 45 8.65 -9.90 6.65
CA GLY A 45 8.86 -10.77 7.80
C GLY A 45 10.33 -11.07 8.05
N VAL A 46 10.72 -11.18 9.32
CA VAL A 46 12.11 -11.47 9.69
C VAL A 46 12.50 -12.87 9.23
N ALA A 47 11.65 -13.87 9.45
CA ALA A 47 11.96 -15.24 9.06
C ALA A 47 12.19 -15.40 7.54
N PRO A 48 11.30 -14.89 6.66
CA PRO A 48 11.53 -14.86 5.23
C PRO A 48 12.80 -14.11 4.82
N LEU A 49 13.07 -12.94 5.41
CA LEU A 49 14.29 -12.17 5.12
C LEU A 49 15.56 -12.98 5.40
N ILE A 50 15.64 -13.61 6.58
CA ILE A 50 16.82 -14.40 6.97
C ILE A 50 16.97 -15.64 6.07
N LEU A 51 15.87 -16.33 5.75
CA LEU A 51 15.90 -17.47 4.82
C LEU A 51 16.30 -17.06 3.40
N ALA A 52 15.88 -15.89 2.93
CA ALA A 52 16.27 -15.36 1.64
C ALA A 52 17.78 -15.06 1.59
N VAL A 53 18.33 -14.39 2.61
CA VAL A 53 19.79 -14.14 2.70
C VAL A 53 20.56 -15.45 2.86
N PHE A 54 20.03 -16.41 3.64
CA PHE A 54 20.60 -17.75 3.75
C PHE A 54 20.70 -18.42 2.37
N ALA A 55 19.61 -18.38 1.59
CA ALA A 55 19.61 -18.89 0.22
C ALA A 55 20.71 -18.22 -0.61
N LEU A 56 20.81 -16.88 -0.58
CA LEU A 56 21.80 -16.11 -1.34
C LEU A 56 23.26 -16.32 -0.91
N ALA A 57 23.50 -16.66 0.35
CA ALA A 57 24.84 -16.90 0.91
C ALA A 57 25.36 -18.33 0.63
N LEU A 58 24.51 -19.25 0.20
CA LEU A 58 24.94 -20.59 -0.19
C LEU A 58 25.78 -20.58 -1.47
N PRO A 59 26.64 -21.59 -1.72
CA PRO A 59 27.43 -21.67 -2.94
C PRO A 59 26.57 -21.59 -4.22
N TRP A 60 27.06 -20.85 -5.23
CA TRP A 60 26.40 -20.69 -6.52
C TRP A 60 26.86 -21.70 -7.59
N LYS A 61 27.87 -22.53 -7.27
CA LYS A 61 28.39 -23.54 -8.21
C LYS A 61 27.37 -24.68 -8.42
N ARG A 62 27.38 -25.29 -9.61
CA ARG A 62 26.41 -26.31 -10.06
C ARG A 62 26.24 -27.45 -9.03
N GLY A 63 25.00 -27.71 -8.62
CA GLY A 63 24.63 -28.99 -8.01
C GLY A 63 23.67 -29.00 -6.82
N GLY A 64 23.08 -27.89 -6.35
CA GLY A 64 22.17 -27.99 -5.18
C GLY A 64 21.14 -26.90 -4.94
N LEU A 65 21.01 -25.88 -5.80
CA LEU A 65 19.92 -24.88 -5.70
C LEU A 65 19.32 -24.59 -7.09
N PRO A 66 18.02 -24.21 -7.16
CA PRO A 66 17.34 -23.84 -8.41
C PRO A 66 17.99 -22.63 -9.10
N LYS A 67 17.93 -22.56 -10.44
CA LYS A 67 18.53 -21.48 -11.25
C LYS A 67 17.77 -20.16 -11.08
N GLU A 68 16.49 -20.26 -10.76
CA GLU A 68 15.54 -19.19 -10.49
C GLU A 68 16.02 -18.30 -9.33
N ARG A 69 16.85 -18.84 -8.43
CA ARG A 69 17.55 -18.07 -7.39
C ARG A 69 18.26 -16.84 -7.94
N ALA A 70 18.93 -16.97 -9.09
CA ALA A 70 19.65 -15.85 -9.71
C ALA A 70 18.69 -14.77 -10.23
N TYR A 71 17.55 -15.19 -10.81
CA TYR A 71 16.51 -14.30 -11.27
C TYR A 71 15.91 -13.50 -10.10
N PHE A 72 15.50 -14.18 -9.03
CA PHE A 72 14.92 -13.50 -7.86
C PHE A 72 15.95 -12.65 -7.11
N ALA A 73 17.23 -13.04 -7.07
CA ALA A 73 18.30 -12.19 -6.55
C ALA A 73 18.44 -10.89 -7.35
N GLY A 74 18.45 -11.01 -8.69
CA GLY A 74 18.50 -9.86 -9.59
C GLY A 74 17.27 -8.96 -9.45
N LEU A 75 16.08 -9.54 -9.37
CA LEU A 75 14.82 -8.81 -9.20
C LEU A 75 14.76 -8.10 -7.84
N ALA A 76 15.17 -8.75 -6.75
CA ALA A 76 15.27 -8.13 -5.43
C ALA A 76 16.23 -6.92 -5.44
N ALA A 77 17.43 -7.10 -6.00
CA ALA A 77 18.41 -6.02 -6.10
C ALA A 77 17.89 -4.87 -6.97
N PHE A 78 17.30 -5.18 -8.12
CA PHE A 78 16.72 -4.19 -9.03
C PHE A 78 15.59 -3.41 -8.36
N ALA A 79 14.63 -4.08 -7.72
CA ALA A 79 13.52 -3.45 -7.02
C ALA A 79 14.01 -2.56 -5.86
N LEU A 80 14.97 -3.03 -5.05
CA LEU A 80 15.52 -2.22 -3.96
C LEU A 80 16.24 -0.97 -4.47
N LEU A 81 17.06 -1.10 -5.51
CA LEU A 81 17.79 0.03 -6.12
C LEU A 81 16.84 1.03 -6.78
N LEU A 82 15.78 0.57 -7.45
CA LEU A 82 14.74 1.45 -7.98
C LEU A 82 14.01 2.18 -6.84
N ALA A 83 13.56 1.43 -5.82
CA ALA A 83 12.84 1.99 -4.69
C ALA A 83 13.65 3.07 -3.96
N MET A 84 14.96 2.88 -3.83
CA MET A 84 15.88 3.85 -3.23
C MET A 84 16.21 5.07 -4.11
N GLY A 85 15.66 5.15 -5.33
CA GLY A 85 15.84 6.33 -6.19
C GLY A 85 17.22 6.40 -6.85
N THR A 86 17.92 5.28 -7.03
CA THR A 86 19.25 5.26 -7.65
C THR A 86 19.21 5.72 -9.13
N PRO A 87 20.36 6.05 -9.76
CA PRO A 87 20.42 6.45 -11.16
C PRO A 87 19.82 5.45 -12.17
N LEU A 88 19.54 4.20 -11.75
CA LEU A 88 18.78 3.23 -12.56
C LEU A 88 17.38 3.74 -12.93
N ASN A 89 16.82 4.68 -12.17
CA ASN A 89 15.54 5.30 -12.48
C ASN A 89 15.61 6.23 -13.70
N LEU A 90 16.76 6.82 -14.03
CA LEU A 90 16.88 7.80 -15.11
C LEU A 90 16.50 7.24 -16.49
N PRO A 91 17.08 6.11 -16.96
CA PRO A 91 16.69 5.56 -18.25
C PRO A 91 15.20 5.14 -18.27
N LEU A 92 14.67 4.61 -17.17
CA LEU A 92 13.24 4.28 -17.10
C LEU A 92 12.38 5.54 -17.21
N PHE A 93 12.73 6.59 -16.49
CA PHE A 93 11.99 7.85 -16.46
C PHE A 93 11.97 8.57 -17.81
N PHE A 94 13.11 8.62 -18.51
CA PHE A 94 13.23 9.39 -19.76
C PHE A 94 13.00 8.57 -21.03
N LEU A 95 13.23 7.26 -21.01
CA LEU A 95 13.21 6.41 -22.22
C LEU A 95 11.99 5.48 -22.28
N VAL A 96 11.35 5.15 -21.16
CA VAL A 96 10.17 4.27 -21.14
C VAL A 96 8.90 5.11 -21.15
N PRO A 97 8.10 5.08 -22.24
CA PRO A 97 6.87 5.85 -22.32
C PRO A 97 5.93 5.54 -21.15
N GLY A 98 5.42 6.59 -20.50
CA GLY A 98 4.48 6.47 -19.38
C GLY A 98 5.12 6.21 -18.01
N TYR A 99 6.40 5.83 -17.91
CA TYR A 99 7.03 5.54 -16.61
C TYR A 99 7.09 6.77 -15.70
N SER A 100 7.29 7.96 -16.28
CA SER A 100 7.29 9.24 -15.54
C SER A 100 5.95 9.54 -14.84
N GLN A 101 4.85 8.90 -15.26
CA GLN A 101 3.52 9.07 -14.67
C GLN A 101 3.29 8.18 -13.44
N THR A 102 4.17 7.21 -13.15
CA THR A 102 4.02 6.28 -12.01
C THR A 102 4.16 6.96 -10.64
N GLY A 103 4.77 8.15 -10.58
CA GLY A 103 4.77 9.07 -9.43
C GLY A 103 5.63 8.68 -8.21
N ASN A 104 5.82 7.37 -7.95
CA ASN A 104 6.65 6.87 -6.86
C ASN A 104 7.39 5.56 -7.20
N PRO A 105 8.73 5.58 -7.36
CA PRO A 105 9.49 4.37 -7.63
C PRO A 105 9.50 3.37 -6.47
N ALA A 106 9.22 3.79 -5.23
CA ALA A 106 9.18 2.89 -4.08
C ALA A 106 8.03 1.86 -4.13
N ARG A 107 6.99 2.10 -4.94
CA ARG A 107 5.90 1.12 -5.13
C ARG A 107 6.34 -0.19 -5.77
N CYS A 108 7.52 -0.24 -6.38
CA CYS A 108 8.10 -1.49 -6.88
C CYS A 108 8.58 -2.44 -5.76
N LEU A 109 8.55 -2.03 -4.49
CA LEU A 109 8.88 -2.89 -3.34
C LEU A 109 8.04 -4.17 -3.29
N ILE A 110 6.87 -4.22 -3.91
CA ILE A 110 6.10 -5.47 -4.07
C ILE A 110 6.89 -6.55 -4.81
N LEU A 111 7.76 -6.18 -5.77
CA LEU A 111 8.65 -7.09 -6.48
C LEU A 111 9.78 -7.60 -5.57
N LEU A 112 10.24 -6.75 -4.63
CA LEU A 112 11.18 -7.17 -3.61
C LEU A 112 10.53 -8.18 -2.66
N THR A 113 9.31 -7.91 -2.17
CA THR A 113 8.56 -8.85 -1.32
C THR A 113 8.35 -10.20 -2.00
N LEU A 114 7.94 -10.21 -3.27
CA LEU A 114 7.83 -11.43 -4.07
C LEU A 114 9.16 -12.18 -4.17
N SER A 115 10.25 -11.45 -4.45
CA SER A 115 11.59 -12.04 -4.58
C SER A 115 12.09 -12.61 -3.27
N LEU A 116 11.87 -11.92 -2.15
CA LEU A 116 12.22 -12.40 -0.81
C LEU A 116 11.41 -13.65 -0.45
N ALA A 117 10.12 -13.71 -0.78
CA ALA A 117 9.30 -14.89 -0.55
C ALA A 117 9.82 -16.11 -1.34
N ALA A 118 10.15 -15.93 -2.62
CA ALA A 118 10.71 -17.00 -3.45
C ALA A 118 12.09 -17.45 -2.97
N LEU A 119 12.98 -16.51 -2.63
CA LEU A 119 14.30 -16.82 -2.07
C LEU A 119 14.20 -17.48 -0.69
N ALA A 120 13.22 -17.10 0.13
CA ALA A 120 12.97 -17.73 1.42
C ALA A 120 12.52 -19.18 1.27
N ALA A 121 11.65 -19.48 0.30
CA ALA A 121 11.24 -20.85 -0.02
C ALA A 121 12.45 -21.70 -0.47
N ILE A 122 13.27 -21.18 -1.39
CA ILE A 122 14.51 -21.82 -1.82
C ILE A 122 15.47 -22.03 -0.63
N GLY A 123 15.59 -21.03 0.25
CA GLY A 123 16.41 -21.10 1.46
C GLY A 123 15.93 -22.16 2.44
N LEU A 124 14.61 -22.29 2.61
CA LEU A 124 13.99 -23.31 3.44
C LEU A 124 14.20 -24.71 2.88
N GLU A 125 14.02 -24.91 1.57
CA GLU A 125 14.30 -26.19 0.92
C GLU A 125 15.77 -26.59 1.09
N ALA A 126 16.70 -25.67 0.86
CA ALA A 126 18.13 -25.92 1.06
C ALA A 126 18.49 -26.20 2.53
N LEU A 127 17.78 -25.57 3.47
CA LEU A 127 17.95 -25.80 4.90
C LEU A 127 17.57 -27.23 5.29
N LEU A 128 16.42 -27.71 4.79
CA LEU A 128 15.87 -29.04 5.07
C LEU A 128 16.58 -30.15 4.29
N GLY A 129 17.05 -29.86 3.08
CA GLY A 129 17.72 -30.81 2.19
C GLY A 129 19.11 -31.23 2.67
N ARG A 130 19.63 -32.36 2.15
CA ARG A 130 20.96 -32.88 2.49
C ARG A 130 22.04 -32.58 1.42
N GLU A 131 21.63 -32.00 0.30
CA GLU A 131 22.49 -31.72 -0.86
C GLU A 131 23.57 -30.68 -0.55
N VAL A 132 23.31 -29.80 0.41
CA VAL A 132 24.23 -28.73 0.80
C VAL A 132 25.06 -29.16 2.02
N ALA A 133 26.38 -29.08 1.89
CA ALA A 133 27.33 -29.40 2.96
C ALA A 133 27.08 -28.56 4.23
N ALA A 134 27.22 -29.19 5.41
CA ALA A 134 26.98 -28.54 6.71
C ALA A 134 27.85 -27.29 6.95
N GLU A 135 29.09 -27.31 6.47
CA GLU A 135 29.99 -26.15 6.50
C GLU A 135 29.42 -24.95 5.74
N ALA A 136 28.90 -25.19 4.53
CA ALA A 136 28.30 -24.14 3.70
C ALA A 136 27.03 -23.58 4.36
N LYS A 137 26.20 -24.44 4.95
CA LYS A 137 25.04 -24.00 5.74
C LYS A 137 25.47 -23.12 6.91
N ARG A 138 26.49 -23.51 7.69
CA ARG A 138 26.96 -22.72 8.83
C ARG A 138 27.43 -21.32 8.41
N ARG A 139 28.22 -21.23 7.34
CA ARG A 139 28.67 -19.93 6.78
C ARG A 139 27.49 -19.09 6.31
N ALA A 140 26.54 -19.70 5.60
CA ALA A 140 25.33 -19.01 5.14
C ALA A 140 24.45 -18.54 6.30
N SER A 141 24.34 -19.30 7.39
CA SER A 141 23.62 -18.88 8.61
C SER A 141 24.26 -17.65 9.25
N PHE A 142 25.60 -17.60 9.28
CA PHE A 142 26.32 -16.42 9.79
C PHE A 142 26.05 -15.20 8.91
N THR A 143 26.14 -15.33 7.58
CA THR A 143 25.80 -14.25 6.64
C THR A 143 24.34 -13.81 6.78
N ALA A 144 23.42 -14.76 6.95
CA ALA A 144 22.00 -14.52 7.13
C ALA A 144 21.67 -13.77 8.43
N LEU A 145 22.48 -13.94 9.49
CA LEU A 145 22.39 -13.12 10.69
C LEU A 145 23.00 -11.74 10.46
N VAL A 146 24.23 -11.68 9.96
CA VAL A 146 25.03 -10.45 9.93
C VAL A 146 24.47 -9.41 8.95
N VAL A 147 24.11 -9.80 7.73
CA VAL A 147 23.73 -8.83 6.68
C VAL A 147 22.46 -8.05 7.07
N PRO A 148 21.34 -8.68 7.47
CA PRO A 148 20.16 -7.96 7.92
C PRO A 148 20.40 -7.15 9.19
N THR A 149 21.20 -7.66 10.13
CA THR A 149 21.55 -6.94 11.36
C THR A 149 22.31 -5.64 11.05
N LEU A 150 23.32 -5.71 10.17
CA LEU A 150 24.10 -4.53 9.77
C LEU A 150 23.25 -3.54 8.96
N ALA A 151 22.39 -4.03 8.06
CA ALA A 151 21.47 -3.19 7.31
C ALA A 151 20.48 -2.46 8.24
N ALA A 152 19.93 -3.16 9.22
CA ALA A 152 19.02 -2.59 10.19
C ALA A 152 19.71 -1.61 11.14
N ALA A 153 20.93 -1.93 11.61
CA ALA A 153 21.73 -1.03 12.43
C ALA A 153 22.12 0.26 11.68
N ALA A 154 22.51 0.15 10.40
CA ALA A 154 22.75 1.31 9.55
C ALA A 154 21.48 2.14 9.35
N GLY A 155 20.34 1.50 9.08
CA GLY A 155 19.04 2.15 8.99
C GLY A 155 18.66 2.88 10.27
N ALA A 156 18.81 2.24 11.43
CA ALA A 156 18.52 2.81 12.74
C ALA A 156 19.42 4.01 13.06
N SER A 157 20.71 3.93 12.71
CA SER A 157 21.66 5.05 12.86
C SER A 157 21.24 6.26 12.02
N LEU A 158 20.84 6.05 10.77
CA LEU A 158 20.34 7.12 9.91
C LEU A 158 18.96 7.64 10.38
N GLY A 159 18.13 6.75 10.92
CA GLY A 159 16.86 7.09 11.55
C GLY A 159 17.02 7.98 12.77
N ALA A 160 18.03 7.71 13.61
CA ALA A 160 18.36 8.54 14.76
C ALA A 160 18.81 9.95 14.38
N GLN A 161 19.59 10.09 13.30
CA GLN A 161 19.96 11.39 12.75
C GLN A 161 18.76 12.15 12.18
N TYR A 162 17.83 11.43 11.56
CA TYR A 162 16.60 11.99 10.99
C TYR A 162 15.59 12.41 12.06
N ALA A 163 15.54 11.69 13.18
CA ALA A 163 14.61 11.92 14.28
C ALA A 163 14.58 13.38 14.76
N SER A 164 15.76 13.97 14.99
CA SER A 164 15.91 15.37 15.41
C SER A 164 15.41 16.39 14.40
N GLN A 165 15.38 16.04 13.11
CA GLN A 165 14.86 16.89 12.04
C GLN A 165 13.34 16.74 11.91
N SER A 166 12.83 15.52 12.07
CA SER A 166 11.43 15.19 11.82
C SER A 166 10.48 15.62 12.93
N VAL A 167 10.93 15.57 14.20
CA VAL A 167 10.13 15.92 15.36
C VAL A 167 11.00 16.75 16.31
N PRO A 168 11.23 18.04 16.04
CA PRO A 168 12.18 18.87 16.79
C PRO A 168 11.84 18.99 18.29
N GLU A 169 10.55 18.84 18.64
CA GLU A 169 10.04 18.92 20.00
C GLU A 169 10.24 17.63 20.81
N ALA A 170 10.49 16.49 20.14
CA ALA A 170 10.69 15.20 20.79
C ALA A 170 12.17 14.92 21.01
N SER A 171 12.53 14.51 22.22
CA SER A 171 13.85 13.95 22.48
C SER A 171 14.02 12.61 21.75
N PHE A 172 15.25 12.29 21.34
CA PHE A 172 15.56 10.98 20.76
C PHE A 172 15.15 9.81 21.67
N GLY A 173 15.25 9.97 22.99
CA GLY A 173 14.82 8.97 23.96
C GLY A 173 13.32 8.66 23.90
N GLN A 174 12.47 9.68 23.66
CA GLN A 174 11.03 9.48 23.49
C GLN A 174 10.72 8.71 22.20
N LEU A 175 11.37 9.07 21.08
CA LEU A 175 11.18 8.38 19.81
C LEU A 175 11.71 6.94 19.85
N LEU A 176 12.83 6.71 20.54
CA LEU A 176 13.36 5.38 20.77
C LEU A 176 12.44 4.54 21.65
N ALA A 177 11.83 5.14 22.68
CA ALA A 177 10.85 4.44 23.52
C ALA A 177 9.61 4.00 22.72
N LEU A 178 9.18 4.78 21.72
CA LEU A 178 8.13 4.37 20.78
C LEU A 178 8.56 3.19 19.90
N ALA A 179 9.81 3.18 19.44
CA ALA A 179 10.36 2.12 18.60
C ALA A 179 10.77 0.84 19.37
N GLN A 180 11.01 0.95 20.68
CA GLN A 180 11.61 -0.10 21.51
C GLN A 180 10.84 -1.43 21.48
N PRO A 181 9.50 -1.48 21.63
CA PRO A 181 8.77 -2.75 21.59
C PRO A 181 8.98 -3.50 20.28
N ASP A 182 9.04 -2.76 19.17
CA ASP A 182 9.19 -3.34 17.84
C ASP A 182 10.62 -3.78 17.54
N LEU A 183 11.61 -3.00 18.00
CA LEU A 183 13.02 -3.43 18.00
C LEU A 183 13.23 -4.72 18.79
N ILE A 184 12.61 -4.85 19.97
CA ILE A 184 12.68 -6.07 20.78
C ILE A 184 12.06 -7.24 20.02
N LYS A 185 10.86 -7.07 19.44
CA LYS A 185 10.22 -8.11 18.61
C LYS A 185 11.12 -8.53 17.46
N GLY A 186 11.67 -7.57 16.71
CA GLY A 186 12.60 -7.81 15.60
C GLY A 186 13.83 -8.61 16.02
N VAL A 187 14.47 -8.23 17.13
CA VAL A 187 15.62 -8.96 17.70
C VAL A 187 15.23 -10.37 18.15
N VAL A 188 14.09 -10.54 18.82
CA VAL A 188 13.59 -11.87 19.23
C VAL A 188 13.36 -12.75 18.00
N LEU A 189 12.67 -12.25 16.98
CA LEU A 189 12.43 -12.99 15.74
C LEU A 189 13.73 -13.33 15.00
N LEU A 190 14.69 -12.41 15.00
CA LEU A 190 16.02 -12.61 14.42
C LEU A 190 16.76 -13.74 15.13
N VAL A 191 16.80 -13.71 16.47
CA VAL A 191 17.44 -14.75 17.29
C VAL A 191 16.74 -16.10 17.13
N LEU A 192 15.41 -16.14 17.19
CA LEU A 192 14.64 -17.37 17.01
C LEU A 192 14.88 -17.98 15.64
N THR A 193 14.80 -17.18 14.58
CA THR A 193 14.98 -17.65 13.19
C THR A 193 16.40 -18.15 12.96
N THR A 194 17.41 -17.40 13.39
CA THR A 194 18.82 -17.78 13.19
C THR A 194 19.20 -19.00 14.02
N THR A 195 18.67 -19.12 15.23
CA THR A 195 18.80 -20.33 16.07
C THR A 195 18.15 -21.53 15.37
N ALA A 196 16.93 -21.37 14.85
CA ALA A 196 16.26 -22.43 14.11
C ALA A 196 17.05 -22.86 12.86
N ILE A 197 17.58 -21.91 12.08
CA ILE A 197 18.44 -22.21 10.93
C ILE A 197 19.72 -22.96 11.34
N ALA A 198 20.29 -22.66 12.51
CA ALA A 198 21.44 -23.40 13.02
C ALA A 198 21.04 -24.82 13.49
N VAL A 199 19.92 -24.96 14.20
CA VAL A 199 19.53 -26.21 14.85
C VAL A 199 18.88 -27.21 13.89
N VAL A 200 17.96 -26.76 13.03
CA VAL A 200 17.14 -27.61 12.15
C VAL A 200 17.98 -28.61 11.34
N PRO A 201 19.09 -28.23 10.67
CA PRO A 201 19.91 -29.17 9.92
C PRO A 201 20.51 -30.32 10.75
N ARG A 202 20.57 -30.19 12.07
CA ARG A 202 21.12 -31.20 13.00
C ARG A 202 20.07 -32.18 13.53
N LEU A 203 18.79 -31.94 13.23
CA LEU A 203 17.68 -32.78 13.68
C LEU A 203 17.50 -34.02 12.78
N SER A 204 16.76 -35.01 13.27
CA SER A 204 16.25 -36.14 12.47
C SER A 204 15.27 -35.66 11.39
N ASP A 205 15.00 -36.47 10.37
CA ASP A 205 14.19 -36.03 9.20
C ASP A 205 12.75 -35.62 9.58
N ASP A 206 12.09 -36.33 10.50
CA ASP A 206 10.77 -35.94 11.01
C ASP A 206 10.81 -34.58 11.73
N ARG A 207 11.84 -34.40 12.57
CA ARG A 207 12.03 -33.16 13.34
C ARG A 207 12.48 -31.99 12.45
N ARG A 208 13.15 -32.25 11.33
CA ARG A 208 13.47 -31.23 10.31
C ARG A 208 12.20 -30.73 9.65
N THR A 209 11.32 -31.64 9.24
CA THR A 209 10.02 -31.29 8.65
C THR A 209 9.20 -30.44 9.62
N LEU A 210 9.13 -30.84 10.89
CA LEU A 210 8.50 -30.04 11.94
C LEU A 210 9.18 -28.66 12.10
N GLY A 211 10.52 -28.62 12.13
CA GLY A 211 11.27 -27.36 12.22
C GLY A 211 11.00 -26.41 11.05
N GLY A 212 10.86 -26.94 9.83
CA GLY A 212 10.44 -26.18 8.65
C GLY A 212 9.01 -25.63 8.81
N ALA A 213 8.07 -26.47 9.25
CA ALA A 213 6.70 -26.03 9.51
C ALA A 213 6.61 -24.95 10.60
N LEU A 214 7.41 -25.06 11.67
CA LEU A 214 7.51 -24.05 12.73
C LEU A 214 8.11 -22.74 12.22
N LEU A 215 9.11 -22.78 11.32
CA LEU A 215 9.64 -21.58 10.68
C LEU A 215 8.60 -20.89 9.79
N THR A 216 7.82 -21.67 9.03
CA THR A 216 6.70 -21.13 8.23
C THR A 216 5.61 -20.53 9.12
N ALA A 217 5.27 -21.20 10.24
CA ALA A 217 4.32 -20.68 11.21
C ALA A 217 4.83 -19.40 11.89
N LEU A 218 6.12 -19.33 12.23
CA LEU A 218 6.75 -18.14 12.79
C LEU A 218 6.65 -16.97 11.80
N ALA A 219 6.93 -17.18 10.52
CA ALA A 219 6.78 -16.17 9.48
C ALA A 219 5.33 -15.69 9.33
N ALA A 220 4.35 -16.60 9.38
CA ALA A 220 2.93 -16.26 9.31
C ALA A 220 2.48 -15.46 10.55
N VAL A 221 2.87 -15.88 11.75
CA VAL A 221 2.55 -15.18 13.00
C VAL A 221 3.16 -13.78 13.02
N ASP A 222 4.42 -13.65 12.59
CA ASP A 222 5.11 -12.37 12.45
C ASP A 222 4.35 -11.40 11.52
N LEU A 223 4.09 -11.84 10.29
CA LEU A 223 3.38 -11.03 9.29
C LEU A 223 1.95 -10.67 9.69
N LEU A 224 1.20 -11.60 10.30
CA LEU A 224 -0.14 -11.36 10.79
C LEU A 224 -0.13 -10.40 11.99
N ALA A 225 0.76 -10.63 12.96
CA ALA A 225 0.86 -9.78 14.15
C ALA A 225 1.17 -8.33 13.77
N TRP A 226 2.06 -8.11 12.79
CA TRP A 226 2.33 -6.77 12.26
C TRP A 226 1.16 -6.20 11.45
N GLY A 227 0.63 -6.96 10.48
CA GLY A 227 -0.33 -6.44 9.50
C GLY A 227 -1.73 -6.13 10.06
N THR A 228 -2.15 -6.80 11.15
CA THR A 228 -3.50 -6.66 11.72
C THR A 228 -3.86 -5.25 12.16
N GLY A 229 -2.89 -4.45 12.62
CA GLY A 229 -3.14 -3.10 13.13
C GLY A 229 -3.17 -2.00 12.05
N TYR A 230 -2.81 -2.32 10.81
CA TYR A 230 -2.65 -1.29 9.77
C TYR A 230 -3.96 -0.95 9.05
N ASN A 231 -4.73 -1.96 8.64
CA ASN A 231 -5.97 -1.75 7.89
C ASN A 231 -7.16 -1.62 8.86
N ALA A 232 -7.36 -0.42 9.39
CA ALA A 232 -8.57 -0.13 10.16
C ALA A 232 -9.82 -0.34 9.30
N SER A 233 -10.83 -0.99 9.87
CA SER A 233 -12.14 -1.17 9.23
C SER A 233 -13.20 -0.40 10.01
N VAL A 234 -14.08 0.27 9.29
CA VAL A 234 -15.23 1.00 9.85
C VAL A 234 -16.48 0.66 9.04
N SER A 235 -17.66 0.81 9.63
CA SER A 235 -18.92 0.63 8.88
C SER A 235 -18.95 1.55 7.67
N PRO A 236 -19.34 1.06 6.47
CA PRO A 236 -19.52 1.90 5.29
C PRO A 236 -20.41 3.12 5.56
N ASP A 237 -21.44 2.97 6.38
CA ASP A 237 -22.39 4.03 6.72
C ASP A 237 -21.75 5.19 7.51
N LEU A 238 -20.59 4.98 8.13
CA LEU A 238 -19.82 6.03 8.81
C LEU A 238 -18.90 6.80 7.85
N VAL A 239 -18.58 6.23 6.68
CA VAL A 239 -17.69 6.86 5.68
C VAL A 239 -18.51 7.50 4.56
N TYR A 240 -19.54 6.81 4.11
CA TYR A 240 -20.45 7.22 3.04
C TYR A 240 -21.91 7.11 3.51
N PRO A 241 -22.34 7.96 4.47
CA PRO A 241 -23.71 7.96 4.95
C PRO A 241 -24.68 8.37 3.84
N VAL A 242 -25.86 7.73 3.81
CA VAL A 242 -26.98 8.19 2.97
C VAL A 242 -27.64 9.39 3.64
N THR A 243 -27.14 10.58 3.35
CA THR A 243 -27.69 11.85 3.85
C THR A 243 -28.98 12.23 3.12
N PRO A 244 -29.75 13.22 3.60
CA PRO A 244 -30.95 13.69 2.90
C PRO A 244 -30.68 14.22 1.48
N GLY A 245 -29.57 14.93 1.24
CA GLY A 245 -29.13 15.36 -0.09
C GLY A 245 -28.71 14.19 -0.99
N ILE A 246 -28.02 13.17 -0.46
CA ILE A 246 -27.75 11.94 -1.22
C ILE A 246 -29.07 11.20 -1.54
N THR A 247 -30.01 11.14 -0.60
CA THR A 247 -31.34 10.58 -0.82
C THR A 247 -32.06 11.30 -1.96
N TYR A 248 -31.99 12.63 -2.00
CA TYR A 248 -32.52 13.42 -3.10
C TYR A 248 -31.89 13.05 -4.45
N LEU A 249 -30.56 12.98 -4.52
CA LEU A 249 -29.86 12.61 -5.76
C LEU A 249 -30.20 11.17 -6.21
N LEU A 250 -30.30 10.23 -5.26
CA LEU A 250 -30.71 8.85 -5.55
C LEU A 250 -32.14 8.73 -6.06
N ALA A 251 -33.02 9.66 -5.70
CA ALA A 251 -34.40 9.68 -6.19
C ALA A 251 -34.53 10.37 -7.56
N ASN A 252 -33.71 11.39 -7.84
CA ASN A 252 -33.94 12.31 -8.95
C ASN A 252 -32.83 12.34 -10.03
N ALA A 253 -31.63 11.82 -9.76
CA ALA A 253 -30.43 12.07 -10.59
C ALA A 253 -29.66 10.80 -11.00
N ARG A 254 -30.22 9.60 -10.82
CA ARG A 254 -29.51 8.32 -11.04
C ARG A 254 -28.95 8.13 -12.44
N SER A 255 -29.61 8.69 -13.44
CA SER A 255 -29.24 8.53 -14.86
C SER A 255 -28.63 9.80 -15.44
N ASP A 256 -28.26 10.75 -14.59
CA ASP A 256 -27.86 12.08 -14.98
C ASP A 256 -26.40 12.38 -14.63
N ARG A 257 -25.80 13.32 -15.36
CA ARG A 257 -24.47 13.82 -15.01
C ARG A 257 -24.59 14.75 -13.81
N ILE A 258 -23.80 14.48 -12.78
CA ILE A 258 -23.74 15.27 -11.56
C ILE A 258 -22.35 15.93 -11.48
N ALA A 259 -22.31 17.20 -11.13
CA ALA A 259 -21.06 17.89 -10.81
C ALA A 259 -21.04 18.25 -9.34
N VAL A 260 -20.03 17.77 -8.62
CA VAL A 260 -19.75 18.22 -7.24
C VAL A 260 -18.78 19.39 -7.29
N ILE A 261 -19.19 20.55 -6.80
CA ILE A 261 -18.34 21.73 -6.80
C ILE A 261 -17.33 21.67 -5.66
N ASN A 262 -16.06 21.51 -6.02
CA ASN A 262 -14.92 21.56 -5.10
C ASN A 262 -13.88 22.55 -5.64
N ARG A 263 -13.58 23.62 -4.87
CA ARG A 263 -12.71 24.73 -5.34
C ARG A 263 -11.25 24.53 -5.00
N ASN A 264 -11.00 24.13 -3.76
CA ASN A 264 -9.67 23.93 -3.22
C ASN A 264 -9.76 22.69 -2.35
N TRP A 265 -9.08 21.59 -2.70
CA TRP A 265 -8.90 20.41 -1.85
C TRP A 265 -7.56 19.79 -2.22
N THR A 266 -6.61 19.83 -1.28
CA THR A 266 -5.27 19.24 -1.44
C THR A 266 -5.16 17.91 -0.69
N LEU A 267 -4.31 17.01 -1.18
CA LEU A 267 -3.98 15.77 -0.46
C LEU A 267 -3.41 16.07 0.93
N GLY A 268 -3.76 15.22 1.90
CA GLY A 268 -3.20 15.28 3.26
C GLY A 268 -3.72 16.44 4.13
N ALA A 269 -4.64 17.27 3.63
CA ALA A 269 -5.33 18.27 4.42
C ALA A 269 -6.70 17.74 4.87
N GLN A 270 -7.18 18.23 6.02
CA GLN A 270 -8.59 18.11 6.40
C GLN A 270 -9.47 18.62 5.25
N PRO A 271 -10.66 18.02 5.02
CA PRO A 271 -11.61 18.53 4.05
C PRO A 271 -11.76 20.03 4.26
N PRO A 272 -11.45 20.85 3.25
CA PRO A 272 -11.47 22.29 3.39
C PRO A 272 -12.91 22.74 3.61
N ARG A 273 -13.08 23.84 4.36
CA ARG A 273 -14.39 24.48 4.50
C ARG A 273 -14.98 24.77 3.11
N GLY A 274 -16.23 24.39 2.90
CA GLY A 274 -16.91 24.52 1.60
C GLY A 274 -16.66 23.39 0.60
N ALA A 275 -16.01 22.28 1.00
CA ALA A 275 -16.01 21.05 0.22
C ALA A 275 -17.34 20.31 0.39
N ALA A 276 -17.92 19.83 -0.71
CA ALA A 276 -19.22 19.16 -0.69
C ALA A 276 -19.07 17.65 -0.45
N LEU A 277 -18.42 16.96 -1.40
CA LEU A 277 -18.13 15.53 -1.31
C LEU A 277 -16.70 15.28 -1.81
N PRO A 278 -15.97 14.29 -1.26
CA PRO A 278 -14.68 13.90 -1.80
C PRO A 278 -14.82 13.36 -3.23
N PRO A 279 -13.78 13.49 -4.07
CA PRO A 279 -13.76 12.87 -5.39
C PRO A 279 -14.13 11.38 -5.33
N ASN A 280 -14.90 10.92 -6.32
CA ASN A 280 -15.46 9.56 -6.43
C ASN A 280 -16.49 9.17 -5.37
N ALA A 281 -16.88 10.05 -4.44
CA ALA A 281 -17.88 9.71 -3.42
C ALA A 281 -19.22 9.29 -4.05
N LEU A 282 -19.64 9.96 -5.13
CA LEU A 282 -20.88 9.64 -5.83
C LEU A 282 -20.88 8.24 -6.43
N THR A 283 -19.71 7.72 -6.82
CA THR A 283 -19.57 6.36 -7.37
C THR A 283 -20.00 5.29 -6.36
N VAL A 284 -19.79 5.51 -5.06
CA VAL A 284 -20.22 4.59 -3.99
C VAL A 284 -21.75 4.42 -3.98
N TYR A 285 -22.47 5.48 -4.32
CA TYR A 285 -23.93 5.49 -4.40
C TYR A 285 -24.47 5.09 -5.79
N GLY A 286 -23.59 4.76 -6.74
CA GLY A 286 -23.96 4.48 -8.12
C GLY A 286 -24.43 5.72 -8.89
N LEU A 287 -23.97 6.91 -8.49
CA LEU A 287 -24.26 8.20 -9.11
C LEU A 287 -23.08 8.66 -9.98
N HIS A 288 -23.34 9.40 -11.06
CA HIS A 288 -22.34 9.73 -12.09
C HIS A 288 -21.72 11.11 -11.90
N ASP A 289 -20.53 11.16 -11.27
CA ASP A 289 -19.74 12.39 -11.14
C ASP A 289 -19.00 12.73 -12.44
N ILE A 290 -18.99 14.02 -12.81
CA ILE A 290 -18.14 14.56 -13.90
C ILE A 290 -16.68 14.70 -13.44
N GLY A 291 -16.49 15.07 -12.18
CA GLY A 291 -15.16 15.10 -11.55
C GLY A 291 -14.73 13.72 -11.08
N GLY A 292 -13.61 13.67 -10.34
CA GLY A 292 -13.20 12.43 -9.72
C GLY A 292 -11.70 12.34 -9.44
N TYR A 293 -11.26 11.11 -9.19
CA TYR A 293 -9.88 10.75 -8.97
C TYR A 293 -9.60 9.41 -9.65
N ASP A 294 -8.54 9.33 -10.46
CA ASP A 294 -8.01 8.04 -10.90
C ASP A 294 -6.50 8.15 -11.08
N SER A 295 -5.79 7.05 -10.83
CA SER A 295 -4.36 6.97 -11.15
C SER A 295 -4.12 6.99 -12.65
N LEU A 296 -5.09 6.54 -13.46
CA LEU A 296 -5.01 6.54 -14.91
C LEU A 296 -6.35 6.97 -15.50
N PHE A 297 -6.35 8.05 -16.29
CA PHE A 297 -7.51 8.51 -17.05
C PHE A 297 -7.05 9.16 -18.37
N PRO A 298 -7.92 9.26 -19.38
CA PRO A 298 -7.59 9.92 -20.63
C PRO A 298 -7.27 11.41 -20.40
N GLY A 299 -6.11 11.88 -20.88
CA GLY A 299 -5.71 13.29 -20.74
C GLY A 299 -6.73 14.27 -21.31
N ASP A 300 -7.41 13.89 -22.40
CA ASP A 300 -8.49 14.67 -23.02
C ASP A 300 -9.67 14.91 -22.09
N ALA A 301 -9.98 13.97 -21.18
CA ALA A 301 -11.05 14.14 -20.21
C ALA A 301 -10.73 15.30 -19.25
N LYS A 302 -9.49 15.36 -18.76
CA LYS A 302 -9.02 16.48 -17.93
C LYS A 302 -8.96 17.79 -18.70
N GLU A 303 -8.49 17.77 -19.95
CA GLU A 303 -8.46 18.97 -20.79
C GLU A 303 -9.86 19.51 -21.11
N GLN A 304 -10.87 18.65 -21.22
CA GLN A 304 -12.27 19.09 -21.35
C GLN A 304 -12.74 19.86 -20.11
N VAL A 305 -12.47 19.32 -18.90
CA VAL A 305 -12.80 20.01 -17.65
C VAL A 305 -12.05 21.34 -17.52
N LYS A 306 -10.76 21.36 -17.90
CA LYS A 306 -9.94 22.59 -17.93
C LYS A 306 -10.51 23.65 -18.87
N ARG A 307 -10.89 23.28 -20.10
CA ARG A 307 -11.50 24.19 -21.08
C ARG A 307 -12.82 24.75 -20.57
N ALA A 308 -13.68 23.90 -19.99
CA ALA A 308 -14.92 24.31 -19.36
C ALA A 308 -14.70 25.26 -18.16
N GLY A 309 -13.59 25.10 -17.45
CA GLY A 309 -13.14 25.98 -16.36
C GLY A 309 -12.45 27.27 -16.81
N GLY A 310 -12.48 27.63 -18.09
CA GLY A 310 -11.82 28.84 -18.61
C GLY A 310 -10.29 28.73 -18.66
N GLY A 311 -9.76 27.50 -18.75
CA GLY A 311 -8.31 27.23 -18.84
C GLY A 311 -7.62 26.95 -17.50
N GLU A 312 -8.32 27.10 -16.37
CA GLU A 312 -7.81 26.77 -15.05
C GLU A 312 -7.58 25.26 -14.90
N ASP A 313 -6.40 24.84 -14.43
CA ASP A 313 -6.13 23.41 -14.19
C ASP A 313 -7.14 22.86 -13.15
N PRO A 314 -7.92 21.82 -13.49
CA PRO A 314 -8.91 21.26 -12.58
C PRO A 314 -8.27 20.50 -11.41
N SER A 315 -6.97 20.23 -11.47
CA SER A 315 -6.23 19.51 -10.42
C SER A 315 -5.50 20.45 -9.47
N PRO A 316 -5.40 20.09 -8.18
CA PRO A 316 -4.51 20.78 -7.26
C PRO A 316 -3.04 20.50 -7.61
N PRO A 317 -2.12 21.46 -7.37
CA PRO A 317 -0.69 21.25 -7.65
C PRO A 317 -0.08 20.02 -6.95
N ALA A 318 -0.60 19.67 -5.77
CA ALA A 318 -0.13 18.53 -5.00
C ALA A 318 -0.53 17.17 -5.61
N ASN A 319 -1.54 17.12 -6.49
CA ASN A 319 -2.02 15.87 -7.06
C ASN A 319 -2.74 16.10 -8.40
N GLY A 320 -2.03 15.84 -9.50
CA GLY A 320 -2.56 15.94 -10.87
C GLY A 320 -3.67 14.94 -11.23
N ASN A 321 -3.93 13.96 -10.36
CA ASN A 321 -4.90 12.91 -10.58
C ASN A 321 -6.30 13.21 -10.00
N LEU A 322 -6.42 14.24 -9.17
CA LEU A 322 -7.72 14.76 -8.73
C LEU A 322 -8.22 15.72 -9.80
N VAL A 323 -9.42 15.51 -10.32
CA VAL A 323 -10.05 16.38 -11.33
C VAL A 323 -11.30 16.98 -10.71
N PHE A 324 -11.23 18.27 -10.38
CA PHE A 324 -12.37 18.99 -9.80
C PHE A 324 -13.16 19.75 -10.85
N VAL A 325 -14.48 19.81 -10.65
CA VAL A 325 -15.31 20.86 -11.23
C VAL A 325 -15.34 22.01 -10.23
N LYS A 326 -14.62 23.09 -10.54
CA LYS A 326 -14.40 24.21 -9.58
C LYS A 326 -15.48 25.29 -9.59
N ARG A 327 -16.25 25.40 -10.69
CA ARG A 327 -17.20 26.50 -10.94
C ARG A 327 -18.50 25.98 -11.52
N ILE A 328 -19.60 26.68 -11.24
CA ILE A 328 -20.92 26.38 -11.79
C ILE A 328 -20.92 26.44 -13.32
N GLY A 329 -20.33 27.49 -13.91
CA GLY A 329 -20.23 27.61 -15.37
C GLY A 329 -19.48 26.45 -16.04
N ALA A 330 -18.49 25.86 -15.37
CA ALA A 330 -17.81 24.67 -15.87
C ALA A 330 -18.72 23.44 -15.80
N ALA A 331 -19.47 23.28 -14.71
CA ALA A 331 -20.45 22.20 -14.57
C ALA A 331 -21.52 22.24 -15.67
N THR A 332 -22.09 23.43 -15.93
CA THR A 332 -23.10 23.60 -16.98
C THR A 332 -22.52 23.34 -18.37
N ALA A 333 -21.32 23.85 -18.67
CA ALA A 333 -20.64 23.60 -19.94
C ALA A 333 -20.29 22.12 -20.19
N LEU A 334 -20.07 21.34 -19.12
CA LEU A 334 -19.84 19.90 -19.19
C LEU A 334 -21.15 19.09 -19.26
N GLY A 335 -22.30 19.76 -19.26
CA GLY A 335 -23.62 19.17 -19.34
C GLY A 335 -24.08 18.53 -18.03
N ALA A 336 -23.62 19.01 -16.86
CA ALA A 336 -24.18 18.59 -15.58
C ALA A 336 -25.68 18.93 -15.53
N ARG A 337 -26.52 17.94 -15.24
CA ARG A 337 -27.94 18.12 -14.94
C ARG A 337 -28.15 18.55 -13.50
N PHE A 338 -27.41 17.94 -12.57
CA PHE A 338 -27.46 18.30 -11.16
C PHE A 338 -26.10 18.80 -10.71
N ILE A 339 -26.10 19.88 -9.93
CA ILE A 339 -24.89 20.52 -9.43
C ILE A 339 -24.99 20.58 -7.92
N ALA A 340 -24.14 19.82 -7.24
CA ALA A 340 -24.10 19.72 -5.79
C ALA A 340 -23.00 20.63 -5.23
N VAL A 341 -23.35 21.43 -4.24
CA VAL A 341 -22.47 22.41 -3.60
C VAL A 341 -22.59 22.28 -2.08
N SER A 342 -21.50 22.55 -1.37
CA SER A 342 -21.52 22.63 0.10
C SER A 342 -22.39 23.82 0.53
N PRO A 343 -23.28 23.65 1.53
CA PRO A 343 -24.10 24.74 2.07
C PRO A 343 -23.27 25.91 2.62
N ASP A 344 -22.04 25.63 3.09
CA ASP A 344 -21.08 26.60 3.61
C ASP A 344 -20.58 27.59 2.55
N VAL A 345 -20.74 27.30 1.26
CA VAL A 345 -20.38 28.23 0.19
C VAL A 345 -21.49 29.27 0.04
N PRO A 346 -21.19 30.58 0.26
CA PRO A 346 -22.19 31.63 0.15
C PRO A 346 -22.79 31.68 -1.25
N GLU A 347 -24.10 31.86 -1.35
CA GLU A 347 -24.80 31.91 -2.64
C GLU A 347 -24.32 33.07 -3.51
N THR A 348 -23.90 34.19 -2.92
CA THR A 348 -23.29 35.33 -3.63
C THR A 348 -21.97 34.98 -4.33
N ALA A 349 -21.33 33.87 -3.95
CA ALA A 349 -20.13 33.37 -4.59
C ALA A 349 -20.43 32.33 -5.70
N LEU A 350 -21.72 32.07 -6.00
CA LEU A 350 -22.16 31.10 -7.00
C LEU A 350 -22.88 31.82 -8.15
N GLU A 351 -22.48 31.49 -9.38
CA GLU A 351 -23.15 31.96 -10.59
C GLU A 351 -24.30 31.01 -10.93
N THR A 352 -25.48 31.20 -10.32
CA THR A 352 -26.63 30.28 -10.39
C THR A 352 -27.71 30.71 -11.38
N SER A 353 -27.46 31.75 -12.17
CA SER A 353 -28.44 32.25 -13.16
C SER A 353 -28.85 31.15 -14.13
N GLY A 354 -30.16 30.95 -14.29
CA GLY A 354 -30.73 29.89 -15.14
C GLY A 354 -30.80 28.50 -14.50
N LEU A 355 -30.34 28.35 -13.25
CA LEU A 355 -30.45 27.11 -12.51
C LEU A 355 -31.63 27.13 -11.54
N LEU A 356 -32.25 25.98 -11.34
CA LEU A 356 -33.33 25.80 -10.38
C LEU A 356 -32.75 25.22 -9.09
N ARG A 357 -32.90 25.90 -7.95
CA ARG A 357 -32.58 25.30 -6.65
C ARG A 357 -33.66 24.28 -6.32
N VAL A 358 -33.30 23.00 -6.36
CA VAL A 358 -34.25 21.88 -6.20
C VAL A 358 -34.13 21.19 -4.84
N TYR A 359 -33.02 21.41 -4.14
CA TYR A 359 -32.82 20.92 -2.78
C TYR A 359 -31.89 21.83 -1.99
N GLU A 360 -32.19 22.02 -0.70
CA GLU A 360 -31.33 22.70 0.26
C GLU A 360 -31.50 22.04 1.63
N GLY A 361 -30.38 21.57 2.18
CA GLY A 361 -30.28 20.99 3.51
C GLY A 361 -28.93 21.30 4.15
N ASP A 362 -28.73 20.82 5.38
CA ASP A 362 -27.48 21.05 6.13
C ASP A 362 -26.28 20.30 5.52
N ASP A 363 -26.51 19.32 4.66
CA ASP A 363 -25.49 18.51 4.00
C ASP A 363 -25.13 19.01 2.59
N LEU A 364 -26.13 19.39 1.77
CA LEU A 364 -25.94 19.81 0.39
C LEU A 364 -26.93 20.90 -0.03
N ARG A 365 -26.47 21.76 -0.95
CA ARG A 365 -27.34 22.58 -1.81
C ARG A 365 -27.25 22.04 -3.23
N ILE A 366 -28.39 21.72 -3.85
CA ILE A 366 -28.43 21.10 -5.17
C ILE A 366 -29.23 21.99 -6.13
N TYR A 367 -28.61 22.28 -7.26
CA TYR A 367 -29.20 22.99 -8.37
C TYR A 367 -29.42 22.06 -9.55
N GLU A 368 -30.57 22.18 -10.20
CA GLU A 368 -30.86 21.54 -11.48
C GLU A 368 -30.59 22.53 -12.62
N ASN A 369 -29.86 22.06 -13.63
CA ASN A 369 -29.68 22.70 -14.91
C ASN A 369 -30.70 22.10 -15.90
N PRO A 370 -31.72 22.87 -16.35
CA PRO A 370 -32.72 22.36 -17.29
C PRO A 370 -32.13 21.87 -18.62
N GLU A 371 -30.96 22.39 -19.02
CA GLU A 371 -30.24 22.04 -20.24
C GLU A 371 -29.21 20.92 -20.05
N GLY A 372 -29.12 20.35 -18.84
CA GLY A 372 -28.15 19.30 -18.53
C GLY A 372 -28.43 17.98 -19.24
N LEU A 373 -27.36 17.21 -19.44
CA LEU A 373 -27.37 15.97 -20.20
C LEU A 373 -27.51 14.74 -19.29
N PRO A 374 -28.13 13.66 -19.78
CA PRO A 374 -28.08 12.37 -19.09
C PRO A 374 -26.64 11.86 -19.03
N ALA A 375 -26.35 11.03 -18.04
CA ALA A 375 -25.14 10.24 -18.01
C ALA A 375 -25.15 9.28 -19.21
N VAL A 376 -24.01 9.13 -19.89
CA VAL A 376 -23.90 8.19 -21.00
C VAL A 376 -23.96 6.77 -20.41
N SER A 377 -25.15 6.17 -20.45
CA SER A 377 -25.36 4.77 -20.08
C SER A 377 -24.60 3.87 -21.06
N ARG A 378 -23.44 3.36 -20.63
CA ARG A 378 -22.87 2.14 -21.21
C ARG A 378 -22.89 1.05 -20.16
N ALA A 379 -23.96 0.26 -20.26
CA ALA A 379 -24.14 -1.12 -19.82
C ALA A 379 -24.05 -1.42 -18.30
N ALA A 380 -25.09 -2.10 -17.82
CA ALA A 380 -25.19 -2.90 -16.60
C ALA A 380 -24.30 -2.46 -15.41
N GLN A 381 -24.92 -1.73 -14.48
CA GLN A 381 -24.44 -1.67 -13.10
C GLN A 381 -24.41 -3.09 -12.53
N GLU A 382 -23.33 -3.82 -12.76
CA GLU A 382 -23.00 -4.97 -11.94
C GLU A 382 -22.76 -4.44 -10.52
N ARG A 383 -23.64 -4.80 -9.59
CA ARG A 383 -23.34 -4.68 -8.17
C ARG A 383 -22.12 -5.55 -7.93
N PHE A 384 -20.96 -4.92 -7.75
CA PHE A 384 -19.80 -5.63 -7.23
C PHE A 384 -20.10 -5.98 -5.77
N ASP A 385 -20.69 -7.16 -5.55
CA ASP A 385 -20.65 -7.81 -4.25
C ASP A 385 -19.17 -7.94 -3.90
N THR A 386 -18.73 -7.15 -2.92
CA THR A 386 -17.33 -7.00 -2.50
C THR A 386 -16.55 -8.31 -2.63
N PHE A 387 -15.71 -8.43 -3.66
CA PHE A 387 -14.70 -9.48 -3.71
C PHE A 387 -13.74 -9.19 -2.54
N ARG A 388 -13.93 -9.89 -1.43
CA ARG A 388 -13.13 -9.72 -0.22
C ARG A 388 -11.77 -10.33 -0.47
N ILE A 389 -10.90 -9.62 -1.19
CA ILE A 389 -9.50 -9.98 -1.47
C ILE A 389 -8.81 -10.44 -0.18
N GLY A 390 -9.05 -9.75 0.94
CA GLY A 390 -8.50 -10.15 2.24
C GLY A 390 -8.94 -11.54 2.70
N LEU A 391 -10.22 -11.89 2.54
CA LEU A 391 -10.74 -13.22 2.88
C LEU A 391 -10.21 -14.28 1.91
N PHE A 392 -10.18 -13.98 0.61
CA PHE A 392 -9.62 -14.88 -0.41
C PHE A 392 -8.13 -15.18 -0.14
N CYS A 393 -7.32 -14.14 0.11
CA CYS A 393 -5.90 -14.30 0.44
C CYS A 393 -5.71 -15.05 1.77
N ALA A 394 -6.52 -14.79 2.80
CA ALA A 394 -6.48 -15.51 4.07
C ALA A 394 -6.84 -17.00 3.91
N LEU A 395 -7.84 -17.32 3.09
CA LEU A 395 -8.23 -18.70 2.77
C LEU A 395 -7.14 -19.42 1.98
N CYS A 396 -6.50 -18.76 1.01
CA CYS A 396 -5.36 -19.31 0.28
C CYS A 396 -4.17 -19.58 1.20
N GLY A 397 -3.88 -18.67 2.15
CA GLY A 397 -2.85 -18.86 3.18
C GLY A 397 -3.17 -20.06 4.10
N GLY A 398 -4.43 -20.18 4.53
CA GLY A 398 -4.90 -21.32 5.33
C GLY A 398 -4.81 -22.65 4.59
N ALA A 399 -5.16 -22.67 3.29
CA ALA A 399 -5.05 -23.85 2.44
C ALA A 399 -3.58 -24.29 2.25
N ALA A 400 -2.65 -23.34 2.09
CA ALA A 400 -1.22 -23.63 2.00
C ALA A 400 -0.69 -24.28 3.29
N LEU A 401 -1.09 -23.77 4.47
CA LEU A 401 -0.73 -24.36 5.76
C LEU A 401 -1.33 -25.77 5.93
N GLY A 402 -2.57 -25.99 5.49
CA GLY A 402 -3.23 -27.30 5.51
C GLY A 402 -2.54 -28.33 4.60
N MET A 403 -2.15 -27.92 3.40
CA MET A 403 -1.41 -28.77 2.45
C MET A 403 -0.02 -29.13 2.98
N ILE A 404 0.69 -28.21 3.64
CA ILE A 404 1.98 -28.51 4.30
C ILE A 404 1.78 -29.54 5.43
N GLY A 405 0.73 -29.41 6.23
CA GLY A 405 0.37 -30.37 7.28
C GLY A 405 0.05 -31.77 6.73
N ILE A 406 -0.71 -31.86 5.64
CA ILE A 406 -1.05 -33.12 4.98
C ILE A 406 0.19 -33.77 4.37
N THR A 407 1.08 -32.98 3.74
CA THR A 407 2.31 -33.51 3.14
C THR A 407 3.30 -34.02 4.20
N ALA A 408 3.34 -33.39 5.38
CA ALA A 408 4.11 -33.86 6.53
C ALA A 408 3.52 -35.16 7.13
N PHE A 409 2.19 -35.30 7.15
CA PHE A 409 1.50 -36.51 7.61
C PHE A 409 1.73 -37.70 6.66
N LEU A 410 1.68 -37.47 5.34
CA LEU A 410 1.87 -38.50 4.32
C LEU A 410 3.32 -38.97 4.15
N ARG A 411 4.30 -38.22 4.65
CA ARG A 411 5.73 -38.59 4.57
C ARG A 411 6.27 -39.32 5.81
N CYS A 412 5.48 -39.56 6.84
CA CYS A 412 5.88 -40.41 7.97
C CYS A 412 5.77 -41.90 7.57
N PRO A 413 6.88 -42.64 7.42
CA PRO A 413 6.82 -44.06 7.12
C PRO A 413 6.44 -44.81 8.40
N GLY A 414 5.21 -45.31 8.49
CA GLY A 414 4.80 -46.18 9.59
C GLY A 414 3.33 -46.15 10.01
N ARG A 415 2.46 -45.38 9.36
CA ARG A 415 1.01 -45.45 9.61
C ARG A 415 0.26 -45.69 8.31
N THR A 416 -0.03 -46.97 8.04
CA THR A 416 -1.17 -47.37 7.20
C THR A 416 -2.49 -47.00 7.90
N PRO A 417 -3.55 -46.72 7.13
CA PRO A 417 -4.77 -46.05 7.61
C PRO A 417 -5.48 -46.73 8.77
#